data_AF-A0A7U7DI75-F1
#
_entry.id   AF-A0A7U7DI75-F1
#
_cell.length_a   1.000
_cell.length_b   1.000
_cell.length_c   1.000
_cell.angle_alpha   90.00
_cell.angle_beta   90.00
_cell.angle_gamma   90.00
#
_symmetry.space_group_name_H-M   'P 1'
#
loop_
_entity.id
_entity.type
_entity.pdbx_description
1 polymer ?
#
loop_
_entity_poly.entity_id
_entity_poly.type
_entity_poly.pdbx_seq_one_letter_code
_entity_poly.pdbx_strand_id
1 'polypeptide(L)'
;MHSKRAVAYAQVRRALQSGRYPPGQRIDPAKLAIELKISSTPVRFALYRLVGEGLLIDHARYGFQVPLLTEVALRDLYDWMERLLRMACDIGVALVPHAPGEPESTSAATDVVKQTWKLFDAIARATAHWSLHHAVRQTNDRLAPVRRAKHGLLDGLDEELAELTLHWQQRDLAALQTALHAYHVRRIQAVPRIVAVMHERSRQV
;
A
#
# COMPACT_ATOMS: atom_id res chain seq x y z
N MET A 1 -23.17 7.59 -11.33
CA MET A 1 -22.21 8.14 -12.32
C MET A 1 -20.95 8.60 -11.58
N HIS A 2 -19.80 7.92 -11.71
CA HIS A 2 -18.56 8.38 -11.07
C HIS A 2 -17.96 9.56 -11.86
N SER A 3 -17.56 10.62 -11.16
CA SER A 3 -16.88 11.77 -11.80
C SER A 3 -15.60 11.32 -12.52
N LYS A 4 -15.27 11.94 -13.66
CA LYS A 4 -14.00 11.69 -14.38
C LYS A 4 -12.77 11.82 -13.46
N ARG A 5 -12.81 12.73 -12.47
CA ARG A 5 -11.77 12.86 -11.43
C ARG A 5 -11.65 11.61 -10.56
N ALA A 6 -12.78 11.05 -10.13
CA ALA A 6 -12.81 9.85 -9.29
C ALA A 6 -12.33 8.61 -10.08
N VAL A 7 -12.69 8.51 -11.36
CA VAL A 7 -12.21 7.45 -12.25
C VAL A 7 -10.69 7.53 -12.42
N ALA A 8 -10.15 8.71 -12.78
CA ALA A 8 -8.72 8.91 -12.92
C ALA A 8 -7.96 8.61 -11.63
N TYR A 9 -8.46 9.09 -10.47
CA TYR A 9 -7.89 8.78 -9.16
C TYR A 9 -7.83 7.27 -8.90
N ALA A 10 -8.97 6.56 -9.07
CA ALA A 10 -9.03 5.13 -8.82
C ALA A 10 -8.11 4.34 -9.75
N GLN A 11 -8.01 4.72 -11.02
CA GLN A 11 -7.13 4.05 -11.99
C GLN A 11 -5.66 4.23 -11.65
N VAL A 12 -5.21 5.46 -11.38
CA VAL A 12 -3.81 5.71 -11.02
C VAL A 12 -3.46 5.03 -9.70
N ARG A 13 -4.35 5.09 -8.71
CA ARG A 13 -4.16 4.39 -7.43
C ARG A 13 -4.01 2.88 -7.61
N ARG A 14 -4.86 2.24 -8.43
CA ARG A 14 -4.73 0.80 -8.73
C ARG A 14 -3.41 0.49 -9.45
N ALA A 15 -2.97 1.35 -10.37
CA ALA A 15 -1.69 1.20 -11.07
C ALA A 15 -0.49 1.29 -10.11
N LEU A 16 -0.56 2.17 -9.10
CA LEU A 16 0.45 2.23 -8.03
C LEU A 16 0.46 0.94 -7.19
N GLN A 17 -0.72 0.44 -6.80
CA GLN A 17 -0.87 -0.79 -6.01
C GLN A 17 -0.42 -2.06 -6.76
N SER A 18 -0.65 -2.12 -8.08
CA SER A 18 -0.20 -3.23 -8.92
C SER A 18 1.30 -3.20 -9.21
N GLY A 19 1.99 -2.11 -8.87
CA GLY A 19 3.40 -1.91 -9.20
C GLY A 19 3.65 -1.52 -10.66
N ARG A 20 2.59 -1.15 -11.42
CA ARG A 20 2.76 -0.61 -12.78
C ARG A 20 3.64 0.64 -12.77
N TYR A 21 3.56 1.43 -11.71
CA TYR A 21 4.46 2.54 -11.47
C TYR A 21 5.46 2.23 -10.33
N PRO A 22 6.67 1.72 -10.62
CA PRO A 22 7.73 1.58 -9.63
C PRO A 22 8.12 2.90 -8.95
N PRO A 23 8.69 2.83 -7.73
CA PRO A 23 9.31 3.98 -7.08
C PRO A 23 10.31 4.70 -7.98
N GLY A 24 10.26 6.03 -7.98
CA GLY A 24 11.09 6.87 -8.86
C GLY A 24 10.52 7.06 -10.27
N GLN A 25 9.49 6.32 -10.70
CA GLN A 25 8.92 6.53 -12.04
C GLN A 25 8.14 7.83 -12.13
N ARG A 26 8.33 8.55 -13.25
CA ARG A 26 7.58 9.75 -13.60
C ARG A 26 6.25 9.41 -14.26
N ILE A 27 5.23 10.20 -13.92
CA ILE A 27 3.88 10.16 -14.47
C ILE A 27 3.61 11.51 -15.13
N ASP A 28 3.50 11.49 -16.46
CA ASP A 28 3.15 12.66 -17.27
C ASP A 28 1.62 12.79 -17.34
N PRO A 29 1.03 13.90 -16.83
CA PRO A 29 -0.42 14.11 -16.86
C PRO A 29 -1.01 14.12 -18.27
N ALA A 30 -0.26 14.60 -19.28
CA ALA A 30 -0.73 14.67 -20.66
C ALA A 30 -0.79 13.28 -21.29
N LYS A 31 0.25 12.45 -21.09
CA LYS A 31 0.25 11.06 -21.55
C LYS A 31 -0.85 10.25 -20.87
N LEU A 32 -0.99 10.41 -19.55
CA LEU A 32 -2.02 9.73 -18.78
C LEU A 32 -3.44 10.16 -19.20
N ALA A 33 -3.65 11.44 -19.53
CA ALA A 33 -4.92 11.93 -20.07
C ALA A 33 -5.33 11.24 -21.38
N ILE A 34 -4.36 11.07 -22.30
CA ILE A 34 -4.58 10.35 -23.56
C ILE A 34 -4.93 8.89 -23.29
N GLU A 35 -4.16 8.22 -22.43
CA GLU A 35 -4.39 6.82 -22.08
C GLU A 35 -5.79 6.59 -21.48
N LEU A 36 -6.18 7.43 -20.53
CA LEU A 36 -7.45 7.30 -19.83
C LEU A 36 -8.64 7.84 -20.63
N LYS A 37 -8.40 8.47 -21.79
CA LYS A 37 -9.42 9.18 -22.60
C LYS A 37 -10.19 10.22 -21.75
N ILE A 38 -9.47 10.91 -20.88
CA ILE A 38 -9.98 11.95 -19.97
C ILE A 38 -9.17 13.24 -20.21
N SER A 39 -9.77 14.42 -20.08
CA SER A 39 -9.04 15.69 -20.25
C SER A 39 -7.96 15.90 -19.17
N SER A 40 -6.96 16.73 -19.46
CA SER A 40 -5.80 16.94 -18.59
C SER A 40 -6.16 17.53 -17.21
N THR A 41 -7.17 18.40 -17.13
CA THR A 41 -7.61 19.04 -15.89
C THR A 41 -8.08 18.04 -14.81
N PRO A 42 -9.07 17.15 -15.05
CA PRO A 42 -9.47 16.15 -14.07
C PRO A 42 -8.38 15.12 -13.74
N VAL A 43 -7.45 14.82 -14.67
CA VAL A 43 -6.27 14.01 -14.38
C VAL A 43 -5.35 14.72 -13.40
N ARG A 44 -5.00 15.99 -13.65
CA ARG A 44 -4.18 16.79 -12.72
C ARG A 44 -4.81 16.87 -11.34
N PHE A 45 -6.12 17.08 -11.22
CA PHE A 45 -6.79 17.07 -9.92
C PHE A 45 -6.67 15.73 -9.20
N ALA A 46 -6.80 14.61 -9.92
CA ALA A 46 -6.60 13.29 -9.35
C ALA A 46 -5.15 13.08 -8.88
N LEU A 47 -4.17 13.54 -9.66
CA LEU A 47 -2.75 13.44 -9.32
C LEU A 47 -2.39 14.32 -8.11
N TYR A 48 -2.87 15.56 -8.03
CA TYR A 48 -2.67 16.41 -6.86
C TYR A 48 -3.31 15.84 -5.59
N ARG A 49 -4.45 15.16 -5.71
CA ARG A 49 -5.02 14.43 -4.59
C ARG A 49 -4.08 13.31 -4.12
N LEU A 50 -3.49 12.55 -5.05
CA LEU A 50 -2.51 11.51 -4.71
C LEU A 50 -1.22 12.08 -4.12
N VAL A 51 -0.85 13.31 -4.48
CA VAL A 51 0.24 14.05 -3.81
C VAL A 51 -0.14 14.38 -2.37
N GLY A 52 -1.35 14.89 -2.13
CA GLY A 52 -1.84 15.14 -0.76
C GLY A 52 -1.95 13.88 0.10
N GLU A 53 -2.15 12.72 -0.54
CA GLU A 53 -2.15 11.41 0.14
C GLU A 53 -0.72 10.83 0.31
N GLY A 54 0.30 11.46 -0.27
CA GLY A 54 1.71 11.04 -0.18
C GLY A 54 2.07 9.85 -1.07
N LEU A 55 1.22 9.50 -2.04
CA LEU A 55 1.48 8.44 -3.03
C LEU A 55 2.27 8.94 -4.23
N LEU A 56 2.26 10.25 -4.48
CA LEU A 56 3.01 10.93 -5.53
C LEU A 56 3.72 12.16 -4.97
N ILE A 57 4.73 12.63 -5.69
CA ILE A 57 5.40 13.90 -5.47
C ILE A 57 5.20 14.76 -6.72
N ASP A 58 4.89 16.04 -6.52
CA ASP A 58 4.84 17.01 -7.62
C ASP A 58 6.25 17.56 -7.88
N HIS A 59 6.73 17.36 -9.11
CA HIS A 59 7.97 17.94 -9.61
C HIS A 59 7.70 19.09 -10.58
N ALA A 60 6.70 19.93 -10.30
CA ALA A 60 6.38 21.20 -10.99
C ALA A 60 6.49 21.15 -12.53
N ARG A 61 7.70 21.37 -13.07
CA ARG A 61 8.00 21.37 -14.51
C ARG A 61 8.08 19.97 -15.14
N TYR A 62 8.28 18.92 -14.35
CA TYR A 62 8.56 17.55 -14.80
C TYR A 62 7.40 16.57 -14.55
N GLY A 63 6.24 17.06 -14.10
CA GLY A 63 5.07 16.24 -13.80
C GLY A 63 5.11 15.62 -12.41
N PHE A 64 4.54 14.44 -12.27
CA PHE A 64 4.42 13.74 -10.98
C PHE A 64 5.39 12.57 -10.93
N GLN A 65 5.80 12.16 -9.73
CA GLN A 65 6.71 11.02 -9.56
C GLN A 65 6.25 10.14 -8.41
N VAL A 66 6.41 8.82 -8.54
CA VAL A 66 6.25 7.91 -7.40
C VAL A 66 7.41 8.13 -6.42
N PRO A 67 7.16 8.35 -5.11
CA PRO A 67 8.20 8.61 -4.13
C PRO A 67 9.28 7.55 -4.15
N LEU A 68 10.54 7.99 -4.29
CA LEU A 68 11.71 7.17 -4.02
C LEU A 68 12.13 7.45 -2.57
N LEU A 69 11.69 6.58 -1.66
CA LEU A 69 11.86 6.78 -0.22
C LEU A 69 13.32 6.58 0.20
N THR A 70 13.80 7.46 1.08
CA THR A 70 15.08 7.26 1.79
C THR A 70 14.95 6.14 2.82
N GLU A 71 16.08 5.64 3.33
CA GLU A 71 16.06 4.64 4.40
C GLU A 71 15.31 5.13 5.64
N VAL A 72 15.55 6.37 6.06
CA VAL A 72 14.87 6.98 7.20
C VAL A 72 13.36 7.01 6.96
N ALA A 73 12.92 7.54 5.82
CA ALA A 73 11.50 7.65 5.50
C ALA A 73 10.81 6.28 5.39
N LEU A 74 11.51 5.25 4.89
CA LEU A 74 10.95 3.91 4.79
C LEU A 74 10.87 3.21 6.15
N ARG A 75 11.86 3.41 7.03
CA ARG A 75 11.81 2.92 8.42
C ARG A 75 10.63 3.54 9.15
N ASP A 76 10.48 4.86 9.09
CA ASP A 76 9.38 5.59 9.71
C ASP A 76 8.02 5.09 9.20
N LEU A 77 7.89 4.81 7.90
CA LEU A 77 6.64 4.31 7.32
C LEU A 77 6.31 2.89 7.78
N TYR A 78 7.32 2.02 7.98
CA TYR A 78 7.12 0.69 8.53
C TYR A 78 6.77 0.70 10.02
N ASP A 79 7.46 1.52 10.82
CA ASP A 79 7.16 1.74 12.25
C ASP A 79 5.75 2.32 12.43
N TRP A 80 5.38 3.31 11.60
CA TRP A 80 4.05 3.90 11.61
C TRP A 80 2.95 2.86 11.35
N MET A 81 3.12 2.03 10.31
CA MET A 81 2.16 0.96 10.04
C MET A 81 2.06 -0.03 11.21
N GLU A 82 3.17 -0.42 11.82
CA GLU A 82 3.16 -1.32 12.98
C GLU A 82 2.33 -0.75 14.13
N ARG A 83 2.56 0.52 14.48
CA ARG A 83 1.84 1.21 15.56
C ARG A 83 0.34 1.28 15.29
N LEU A 84 -0.05 1.56 14.05
CA LEU A 84 -1.46 1.57 13.66
C LEU A 84 -2.11 0.18 13.80
N LEU A 85 -1.43 -0.88 13.37
CA LEU A 85 -1.97 -2.23 13.46
C LEU A 85 -2.01 -2.76 14.89
N ARG A 86 -1.03 -2.40 15.72
CA ARG A 86 -1.05 -2.67 17.17
C ARG A 86 -2.24 -1.98 17.84
N MET A 87 -2.44 -0.69 17.56
CA MET A 87 -3.62 0.06 18.04
C MET A 87 -4.92 -0.60 17.59
N ALA A 88 -4.98 -1.10 16.35
CA ALA A 88 -6.17 -1.82 15.88
C ALA A 88 -6.42 -3.13 16.65
N CYS A 89 -5.35 -3.84 17.02
CA CYS A 89 -5.46 -5.03 17.86
C CYS A 89 -5.86 -4.67 19.31
N ASP A 90 -5.34 -3.57 19.86
CA ASP A 90 -5.67 -3.09 21.22
C ASP A 90 -7.12 -2.65 21.35
N ILE A 91 -7.66 -1.95 20.32
CA ILE A 91 -9.09 -1.60 20.25
C ILE A 91 -9.94 -2.87 20.14
N GLY A 92 -9.42 -3.89 19.47
CA GLY A 92 -10.10 -5.15 19.24
C GLY A 92 -11.13 -5.10 18.11
N VAL A 93 -11.87 -6.19 17.98
CA VAL A 93 -12.85 -6.39 16.91
C VAL A 93 -14.21 -5.92 17.40
N ALA A 94 -14.74 -4.86 16.80
CA ALA A 94 -16.13 -4.52 16.97
C ALA A 94 -16.99 -5.68 16.44
N LEU A 95 -18.08 -6.02 17.14
CA LEU A 95 -19.08 -7.04 16.73
C LEU A 95 -19.86 -6.61 15.48
N VAL A 96 -19.19 -6.09 14.46
CA VAL A 96 -19.78 -5.80 13.17
C VAL A 96 -19.81 -7.11 12.40
N PRO A 97 -20.99 -7.62 12.01
CA PRO A 97 -21.08 -8.74 11.10
C PRO A 97 -20.20 -8.42 9.89
N HIS A 98 -19.24 -9.29 9.60
CA HIS A 98 -18.50 -9.19 8.36
C HIS A 98 -19.53 -9.15 7.23
N ALA A 99 -19.70 -7.98 6.58
CA ALA A 99 -20.20 -7.99 5.23
C ALA A 99 -19.19 -8.86 4.45
N PRO A 100 -19.61 -9.99 3.87
CA PRO A 100 -18.71 -10.77 3.05
C PRO A 100 -18.23 -9.83 1.95
N GLY A 101 -16.96 -9.45 2.00
CA GLY A 101 -16.35 -8.75 0.88
C GLY A 101 -16.53 -9.63 -0.34
N GLU A 102 -17.00 -9.05 -1.45
CA GLU A 102 -17.22 -9.77 -2.70
C GLU A 102 -16.05 -10.73 -2.97
N PRO A 103 -16.32 -12.00 -3.29
CA PRO A 103 -15.28 -12.92 -3.70
C PRO A 103 -14.71 -12.41 -5.03
N GLU A 104 -13.63 -11.63 -4.95
CA GLU A 104 -12.78 -11.39 -6.12
C GLU A 104 -12.14 -12.73 -6.50
N SER A 105 -12.80 -13.44 -7.41
CA SER A 105 -12.18 -14.52 -8.18
C SER A 105 -10.93 -13.98 -8.86
N THR A 106 -9.77 -14.52 -8.54
CA THR A 106 -8.68 -14.58 -9.51
C THR A 106 -7.78 -15.77 -9.22
N SER A 107 -7.92 -16.77 -10.08
CA SER A 107 -6.89 -17.73 -10.44
C SER A 107 -5.61 -16.98 -10.85
N ALA A 108 -4.52 -17.25 -10.13
CA ALA A 108 -3.10 -17.02 -10.41
C ALA A 108 -2.39 -16.92 -9.04
N ALA A 109 -1.15 -17.41 -8.94
CA ALA A 109 -0.33 -17.46 -7.71
C ALA A 109 -0.64 -16.34 -6.69
N THR A 110 -0.87 -16.72 -5.43
CA THR A 110 -1.26 -15.84 -4.33
C THR A 110 -0.44 -14.55 -4.35
N ASP A 111 -1.07 -13.44 -4.73
CA ASP A 111 -0.41 -12.15 -4.75
C ASP A 111 -0.22 -11.67 -3.31
N VAL A 112 0.92 -12.04 -2.71
CA VAL A 112 1.30 -11.72 -1.32
C VAL A 112 1.15 -10.24 -1.03
N VAL A 113 1.47 -9.35 -1.99
CA VAL A 113 1.37 -7.91 -1.80
C VAL A 113 -0.09 -7.49 -1.67
N LYS A 114 -0.95 -7.96 -2.58
CA LYS A 114 -2.39 -7.69 -2.55
C LYS A 114 -3.03 -8.27 -1.28
N GLN A 115 -2.64 -9.47 -0.87
CA GLN A 115 -3.19 -10.12 0.31
C GLN A 115 -2.72 -9.48 1.62
N THR A 116 -1.45 -9.07 1.72
CA THR A 116 -0.96 -8.25 2.84
C THR A 116 -1.76 -6.95 2.97
N TRP A 117 -2.01 -6.27 1.85
CA TRP A 117 -2.83 -5.05 1.84
C TRP A 117 -4.23 -5.33 2.38
N LYS A 118 -4.89 -6.40 1.90
CA LYS A 118 -6.24 -6.80 2.31
C LYS A 118 -6.31 -7.16 3.79
N LEU A 119 -5.33 -7.90 4.31
CA LEU A 119 -5.27 -8.29 5.70
C LEU A 119 -5.19 -7.07 6.62
N PHE A 120 -4.28 -6.15 6.35
CA PHE A 120 -4.11 -4.94 7.17
C PHE A 120 -5.32 -4.01 7.08
N ASP A 121 -5.95 -3.89 5.90
CA ASP A 121 -7.22 -3.18 5.75
C ASP A 121 -8.35 -3.83 6.57
N ALA A 122 -8.43 -5.17 6.58
CA ALA A 122 -9.44 -5.91 7.33
C ALA A 122 -9.27 -5.75 8.85
N ILE A 123 -8.02 -5.82 9.35
CA ILE A 123 -7.70 -5.57 10.76
C ILE A 123 -8.19 -4.17 11.18
N ALA A 124 -7.85 -3.14 10.42
CA ALA A 124 -8.24 -1.77 10.76
C ALA A 124 -9.75 -1.53 10.63
N ARG A 125 -10.38 -2.09 9.58
CA ARG A 125 -11.83 -1.96 9.35
C ARG A 125 -12.65 -2.60 10.47
N ALA A 126 -12.17 -3.70 11.05
CA ALA A 126 -12.86 -4.41 12.13
C ALA A 126 -12.98 -3.60 13.42
N THR A 127 -12.17 -2.55 13.61
CA THR A 127 -12.24 -1.69 14.80
C THR A 127 -13.42 -0.72 14.79
N ALA A 128 -14.08 -0.54 13.64
CA ALA A 128 -15.04 0.55 13.38
C ALA A 128 -14.49 1.97 13.63
N HIS A 129 -13.19 2.14 13.84
CA HIS A 129 -12.56 3.43 14.07
C HIS A 129 -12.16 4.06 12.72
N TRP A 130 -13.00 4.96 12.20
CA TRP A 130 -12.82 5.62 10.89
C TRP A 130 -11.41 6.17 10.65
N SER A 131 -10.89 6.99 11.57
CA SER A 131 -9.59 7.65 11.38
C SER A 131 -8.43 6.66 11.32
N LEU A 132 -8.51 5.56 12.09
CA LEU A 132 -7.53 4.49 12.09
C LEU A 132 -7.60 3.70 10.78
N HIS A 133 -8.81 3.33 10.33
CA HIS A 133 -8.99 2.66 9.04
C HIS A 133 -8.43 3.51 7.89
N HIS A 134 -8.70 4.82 7.89
CA HIS A 134 -8.14 5.74 6.91
C HIS A 134 -6.61 5.80 6.96
N ALA A 135 -6.03 5.92 8.15
CA ALA A 135 -4.57 5.97 8.34
C ALA A 135 -3.87 4.68 7.90
N VAL A 136 -4.43 3.52 8.24
CA VAL A 136 -3.91 2.22 7.78
C VAL A 136 -4.01 2.12 6.27
N ARG A 137 -5.17 2.43 5.68
CA ARG A 137 -5.37 2.38 4.23
C ARG A 137 -4.38 3.24 3.47
N GLN A 138 -4.19 4.50 3.90
CA GLN A 138 -3.23 5.42 3.29
C GLN A 138 -1.79 4.90 3.41
N THR A 139 -1.40 4.42 4.58
CA THR A 139 -0.05 3.86 4.81
C THR A 139 0.17 2.61 3.97
N ASN A 140 -0.87 1.80 3.81
CA ASN A 140 -0.87 0.61 2.97
C ASN A 140 -0.66 0.96 1.49
N ASP A 141 -1.32 2.00 1.01
CA ASP A 141 -1.17 2.48 -0.36
C ASP A 141 0.25 3.02 -0.62
N ARG A 142 0.82 3.76 0.34
CA ARG A 142 2.21 4.26 0.27
C ARG A 142 3.24 3.14 0.28
N LEU A 143 2.99 2.05 1.02
CA LEU A 143 3.87 0.88 1.06
C LEU A 143 3.68 -0.07 -0.14
N ALA A 144 2.58 0.02 -0.90
CA ALA A 144 2.30 -0.94 -1.97
C ALA A 144 3.36 -0.94 -3.09
N PRO A 145 3.82 0.22 -3.63
CA PRO A 145 4.92 0.24 -4.60
C PRO A 145 6.22 -0.36 -4.07
N VAL A 146 6.52 -0.14 -2.78
CA VAL A 146 7.72 -0.71 -2.13
C VAL A 146 7.61 -2.22 -1.99
N ARG A 147 6.45 -2.73 -1.57
CA ARG A 147 6.19 -4.17 -1.44
C ARG A 147 6.30 -4.89 -2.78
N ARG A 148 5.91 -4.25 -3.89
CA ARG A 148 6.11 -4.76 -5.26
C ARG A 148 7.57 -4.72 -5.67
N ALA A 149 8.24 -3.58 -5.47
CA ALA A 149 9.62 -3.39 -5.89
C ALA A 149 10.60 -4.37 -5.21
N LYS A 150 10.34 -4.75 -3.95
CA LYS A 150 11.17 -5.70 -3.20
C LYS A 150 10.84 -7.18 -3.43
N HIS A 151 9.88 -7.51 -4.30
CA HIS A 151 9.49 -8.90 -4.53
C HIS A 151 10.71 -9.72 -4.98
N GLY A 152 10.96 -10.86 -4.31
CA GLY A 152 12.16 -11.68 -4.48
C GLY A 152 13.37 -11.32 -3.60
N LEU A 153 13.29 -10.28 -2.75
CA LEU A 153 14.39 -9.90 -1.83
C LEU A 153 14.33 -10.63 -0.48
N LEU A 154 13.13 -11.03 -0.07
CA LEU A 154 12.85 -11.69 1.19
C LEU A 154 12.19 -13.03 0.88
N ASP A 155 12.68 -14.09 1.51
CA ASP A 155 12.13 -15.44 1.37
C ASP A 155 10.95 -15.65 2.32
N GLY A 156 10.20 -16.73 2.15
CA GLY A 156 9.18 -17.16 3.11
C GLY A 156 8.06 -16.14 3.34
N LEU A 157 7.73 -15.32 2.33
CA LEU A 157 6.72 -14.26 2.47
C LEU A 157 5.30 -14.81 2.47
N ASP A 158 5.07 -15.94 1.80
CA ASP A 158 3.79 -16.63 1.75
C ASP A 158 3.46 -17.27 3.11
N GLU A 159 4.41 -17.98 3.72
CA GLU A 159 4.25 -18.61 5.03
C GLU A 159 4.00 -17.57 6.13
N GLU A 160 4.78 -16.49 6.13
CA GLU A 160 4.63 -15.41 7.11
C GLU A 160 3.27 -14.70 6.98
N LEU A 161 2.77 -14.52 5.74
CA LEU A 161 1.43 -13.98 5.53
C LEU A 161 0.32 -14.96 5.94
N ALA A 162 0.53 -16.26 5.71
CA ALA A 162 -0.39 -17.30 6.14
C ALA A 162 -0.50 -17.34 7.67
N GLU A 163 0.62 -17.21 8.39
CA GLU A 163 0.67 -17.12 9.86
C GLU A 163 -0.13 -15.91 10.37
N LEU A 164 0.12 -14.71 9.83
CA LEU A 164 -0.65 -13.51 10.19
C LEU A 164 -2.15 -13.66 9.93
N THR A 165 -2.49 -14.28 8.80
CA THR A 165 -3.89 -14.50 8.41
C THR A 165 -4.56 -15.51 9.35
N LEU A 166 -3.85 -16.56 9.76
CA LEU A 166 -4.34 -17.58 10.69
C LEU A 166 -4.68 -16.96 12.05
N HIS A 167 -3.75 -16.19 12.64
CA HIS A 167 -3.99 -15.53 13.93
C HIS A 167 -5.16 -14.55 13.86
N TRP A 168 -5.29 -13.82 12.75
CA TRP A 168 -6.43 -12.94 12.51
C TRP A 168 -7.77 -13.69 12.45
N GLN A 169 -7.82 -14.81 11.72
CA GLN A 169 -9.03 -15.64 11.60
C GLN A 169 -9.43 -16.29 12.92
N GLN A 170 -8.45 -16.74 13.70
CA GLN A 170 -8.65 -17.34 15.02
C GLN A 170 -9.00 -16.32 16.11
N ARG A 171 -8.91 -15.01 15.81
CA ARG A 171 -9.07 -13.91 16.77
C ARG A 171 -8.06 -13.95 17.92
N ASP A 172 -6.90 -14.56 17.68
CA ASP A 172 -5.78 -14.54 18.63
C ASP A 172 -4.99 -13.23 18.46
N LEU A 173 -5.48 -12.17 19.11
CA LEU A 173 -4.91 -10.83 18.98
C LEU A 173 -3.50 -10.74 19.58
N ALA A 174 -3.19 -11.52 20.61
CA ALA A 174 -1.86 -11.53 21.24
C ALA A 174 -0.81 -12.16 20.31
N ALA A 175 -1.13 -13.31 19.71
CA ALA A 175 -0.27 -13.91 18.71
C ALA A 175 -0.17 -13.04 17.45
N LEU A 176 -1.28 -12.44 17.01
CA LEU A 176 -1.28 -11.52 15.87
C LEU A 176 -0.37 -10.31 16.10
N GLN A 177 -0.42 -9.66 17.27
CA GLN A 177 0.47 -8.54 17.59
C GLN A 177 1.95 -8.95 17.57
N THR A 178 2.27 -10.15 18.07
CA THR A 178 3.63 -10.69 18.06
C THR A 178 4.11 -10.94 16.63
N ALA A 179 3.28 -11.59 15.81
CA ALA A 179 3.58 -11.85 14.41
C ALA A 179 3.70 -10.55 13.58
N LEU A 180 2.85 -9.55 13.85
CA LEU A 180 2.94 -8.22 13.22
C LEU A 180 4.27 -7.55 13.58
N HIS A 181 4.68 -7.59 14.83
CA HIS A 181 5.98 -7.04 15.24
C HIS A 181 7.14 -7.73 14.51
N ALA A 182 7.16 -9.07 14.48
CA ALA A 182 8.16 -9.83 13.75
C ALA A 182 8.16 -9.48 12.24
N TYR A 183 6.97 -9.35 11.64
CA TYR A 183 6.81 -8.87 10.27
C TYR A 183 7.53 -7.54 10.10
N HIS A 184 7.22 -6.53 10.91
CA HIS A 184 7.74 -5.16 10.74
C HIS A 184 9.24 -5.06 11.03
N VAL A 185 9.74 -5.70 12.09
CA VAL A 185 11.18 -5.76 12.43
C VAL A 185 11.99 -6.31 11.27
N ARG A 186 11.55 -7.41 10.66
CA ARG A 186 12.22 -8.01 9.50
C ARG A 186 12.32 -7.06 8.31
N ARG A 187 11.29 -6.24 8.07
CA ARG A 187 11.31 -5.22 6.99
C ARG A 187 12.25 -4.07 7.34
N ILE A 188 12.20 -3.59 8.57
CA ILE A 188 13.06 -2.51 9.06
C ILE A 188 14.54 -2.90 8.94
N GLN A 189 14.90 -4.14 9.27
CA GLN A 189 16.25 -4.67 9.08
C GLN A 189 16.64 -4.74 7.60
N ALA A 190 15.69 -5.05 6.71
CA ALA A 190 15.92 -5.12 5.27
C ALA A 190 15.91 -3.77 4.55
N VAL A 191 15.60 -2.65 5.23
CA VAL A 191 15.48 -1.32 4.59
C VAL A 191 16.68 -0.93 3.73
N PRO A 192 17.94 -1.06 4.17
CA PRO A 192 19.08 -0.67 3.34
C PRO A 192 19.11 -1.41 2.00
N ARG A 193 18.83 -2.72 2.02
CA ARG A 193 18.74 -3.56 0.82
C ARG A 193 17.55 -3.17 -0.06
N ILE A 194 16.39 -2.89 0.53
CA ILE A 194 15.18 -2.48 -0.21
C ILE A 194 15.43 -1.16 -0.95
N VAL A 195 16.01 -0.18 -0.26
CA VAL A 195 16.30 1.15 -0.82
C VAL A 195 17.35 1.03 -1.93
N ALA A 196 18.42 0.26 -1.73
CA ALA A 196 19.43 0.02 -2.77
C ALA A 196 18.81 -0.51 -4.07
N VAL A 197 17.99 -1.56 -3.99
CA VAL A 197 17.29 -2.15 -5.16
C VAL A 197 16.36 -1.14 -5.83
N MET A 198 15.64 -0.33 -5.06
CA MET A 198 14.76 0.71 -5.61
C MET A 198 15.55 1.78 -6.38
N HIS A 199 16.69 2.23 -5.85
CA HIS A 199 17.55 3.20 -6.50
C HIS A 199 18.27 2.65 -7.75
N GLU A 200 18.61 1.36 -7.77
CA GLU A 200 19.16 0.70 -8.96
C GLU A 200 18.12 0.62 -10.08
N ARG A 201 16.91 0.15 -9.76
CA ARG A 201 15.81 0.06 -10.73
C ARG A 201 15.39 1.43 -11.26
N SER A 202 15.35 2.45 -10.41
CA SER A 202 15.04 3.84 -10.82
C SER A 202 16.06 4.43 -11.80
N ARG A 203 17.30 3.91 -11.85
CA ARG A 203 18.33 4.38 -12.80
C ARG A 203 18.23 3.70 -14.17
N GLN A 204 17.44 2.62 -14.28
CA GLN A 204 17.28 1.83 -15.51
C GLN A 204 16.01 2.19 -16.30
N VAL A 205 15.16 3.07 -15.76
CA VAL A 205 13.86 3.52 -16.33
C VAL A 205 13.93 4.98 -16.72
#